data_AF-A0A972LL01-F1
#
_entry.id   AF-A0A972LL01-F1
#
_cell.length_a   1.000
_cell.length_b   1.000
_cell.length_c   1.000
_cell.angle_alpha   90.00
_cell.angle_beta   90.00
_cell.angle_gamma   90.00
#
_symmetry.space_group_name_H-M   'P 1'
#
loop_
_entity.id
_entity.type
_entity.pdbx_description
1 polymer ?
#
loop_
_entity_poly.entity_id
_entity_poly.type
_entity_poly.pdbx_seq_one_letter_code
_entity_poly.pdbx_strand_id
1 'polypeptide(L)'
;MIRIFSRRSLDCRLIGILSTVNITVLLIAAGGLFLQQDGFSSDGASLLFRPGNTVFIIFALAFFIGLILSLGLAPFVLKPVQHLVQSLGTPSTSLPSSGHDDGSLHEKNVEDALISLRARCDEMTQALHEKECALLASEARYERIAQGANDGLWDWDLKTDQIYFSPRWQALLGYEPGEIGDKSSEWFERIYPDDFLAVKDAISRYFQGETPYFEHVFRMQHKKGGCRWMMSRGLLVRDEDGTPAHMGGSQSDITSLKISESVATCGNN
;
A
#
# COMPACT_ATOMS: atom_id res chain seq x y z
N MET A 1 11.28 57.89 -0.43
CA MET A 1 11.05 57.27 0.89
C MET A 1 11.75 55.91 0.86
N ILE A 2 12.65 55.69 1.81
CA ILE A 2 13.77 54.76 1.79
C ILE A 2 13.36 53.37 2.34
N ARG A 3 13.84 52.30 1.66
CA ARG A 3 14.08 50.89 2.10
C ARG A 3 12.98 50.10 2.85
N ILE A 4 12.88 48.82 2.46
CA ILE A 4 12.78 47.56 3.26
C ILE A 4 11.76 46.61 2.57
N PHE A 5 12.09 45.31 2.52
CA PHE A 5 11.52 44.20 1.70
C PHE A 5 12.13 44.08 0.29
N SER A 6 12.84 43.04 -0.13
CA SER A 6 13.07 41.71 0.44
C SER A 6 14.50 41.22 0.12
N ARG A 7 15.44 41.42 1.04
CA ARG A 7 16.69 40.63 1.09
C ARG A 7 16.58 39.37 1.97
N ARG A 8 15.43 39.14 2.61
CA ARG A 8 15.25 38.08 3.63
C ARG A 8 15.05 36.65 3.10
N SER A 9 14.73 36.44 1.82
CA SER A 9 14.45 35.06 1.33
C SER A 9 15.69 34.28 0.87
N LEU A 10 16.77 34.97 0.47
CA LEU A 10 18.04 34.30 0.15
C LEU A 10 18.84 33.92 1.40
N ASP A 11 18.71 34.67 2.50
CA ASP A 11 19.43 34.38 3.74
C ASP A 11 18.95 33.06 4.38
N CYS A 12 17.66 32.71 4.31
CA CYS A 12 17.16 31.46 4.92
C CYS A 12 17.67 30.18 4.23
N ARG A 13 17.89 30.20 2.90
CA ARG A 13 18.44 29.04 2.19
C ARG A 13 19.94 28.90 2.39
N LEU A 14 20.66 30.02 2.53
CA LEU A 14 22.09 30.01 2.87
C LEU A 14 22.31 29.55 4.32
N ILE A 15 21.47 29.97 5.26
CA ILE A 15 21.52 29.58 6.68
C ILE A 15 21.25 28.07 6.86
N GLY A 16 20.31 27.50 6.09
CA GLY A 16 20.03 26.05 6.14
C GLY A 16 21.22 25.20 5.69
N ILE A 17 21.87 25.58 4.58
CA ILE A 17 23.04 24.87 4.04
C ILE A 17 24.28 25.09 4.91
N LEU A 18 24.50 26.32 5.42
CA LEU A 18 25.57 26.62 6.37
C LEU A 18 25.39 25.84 7.68
N SER A 19 24.15 25.64 8.15
CA SER A 19 23.87 24.86 9.36
C SER A 19 24.18 23.37 9.21
N THR A 20 23.83 22.75 8.07
CA THR A 20 24.11 21.32 7.84
C THR A 20 25.61 21.06 7.70
N VAL A 21 26.32 21.91 6.96
CA VAL A 21 27.78 21.81 6.79
C VAL A 21 28.50 22.00 8.13
N ASN A 22 28.05 22.92 8.98
CA ASN A 22 28.68 23.18 10.28
C ASN A 22 28.47 22.01 11.27
N ILE A 23 27.29 21.36 11.24
CA ILE A 23 27.02 20.15 12.06
C ILE A 23 27.91 18.98 11.64
N THR A 24 28.10 18.77 10.33
CA THR A 24 29.01 17.72 9.82
C THR A 24 30.47 17.99 10.21
N VAL A 25 30.92 19.25 10.13
CA VAL A 25 32.28 19.63 10.57
C VAL A 25 32.45 19.48 12.09
N LEU A 26 31.42 19.78 12.89
CA LEU A 26 31.43 19.58 14.35
C LEU A 26 31.47 18.10 14.75
N LEU A 27 30.77 17.23 14.03
CA LEU A 27 30.82 15.78 14.24
C LEU A 27 32.19 15.19 13.84
N ILE A 28 32.80 15.70 12.78
CA ILE A 28 34.17 15.33 12.38
C ILE A 28 35.20 15.79 13.43
N ALA A 29 35.05 17.00 13.97
CA ALA A 29 35.92 17.52 15.04
C ALA A 29 35.74 16.76 16.37
N ALA A 30 34.50 16.40 16.72
CA ALA A 30 34.20 15.61 17.92
C ALA A 30 34.73 14.17 17.82
N GLY A 31 34.64 13.54 16.64
CA GLY A 31 35.23 12.21 16.38
C GLY A 31 36.76 12.22 16.43
N GLY A 32 37.40 13.33 16.04
CA GLY A 32 38.85 13.52 16.14
C GLY A 32 39.36 13.68 17.57
N LEU A 33 38.61 14.38 18.44
CA LEU A 33 39.00 14.57 19.86
C LEU A 33 38.85 13.30 20.71
N PHE A 34 37.91 12.41 20.36
CA PHE A 34 37.68 11.17 21.10
C PHE A 34 38.82 10.15 20.93
N LEU A 35 39.62 10.25 19.88
CA LEU A 35 40.76 9.35 19.62
C LEU A 35 42.04 9.67 20.41
N GLN A 36 42.04 10.73 21.22
CA GLN A 36 43.22 11.09 22.02
C GLN A 36 43.17 10.59 23.47
N GLN A 37 42.08 9.92 23.89
CA GLN A 37 41.89 9.50 25.29
C GLN A 37 41.99 7.99 25.54
N ASP A 38 41.89 7.13 24.53
CA ASP A 38 41.95 5.68 24.74
C ASP A 38 43.31 5.10 24.34
N GLY A 39 44.22 5.08 25.32
CA GLY A 39 45.38 4.19 25.29
C GLY A 39 44.93 2.76 25.53
N PHE A 40 44.56 2.03 24.47
CA PHE A 40 44.19 0.62 24.58
C PHE A 40 45.31 -0.30 24.11
N SER A 41 45.73 -1.15 25.06
CA SER A 41 46.80 -2.14 25.01
C SER A 41 46.66 -3.11 23.82
N SER A 42 47.80 -3.42 23.19
CA SER A 42 47.93 -4.38 22.09
C SER A 42 47.78 -5.82 22.59
N ASP A 43 47.01 -6.64 21.87
CA ASP A 43 47.44 -8.00 21.52
C ASP A 43 46.60 -8.61 20.39
N GLY A 44 47.30 -9.11 19.37
CA GLY A 44 46.89 -10.25 18.53
C GLY A 44 45.80 -10.06 17.47
N ALA A 45 46.18 -9.66 16.25
CA ALA A 45 45.90 -10.40 15.00
C ALA A 45 46.16 -9.55 13.74
N SER A 46 46.79 -10.18 12.74
CA SER A 46 46.87 -9.80 11.32
C SER A 46 47.78 -8.60 10.93
N LEU A 47 48.98 -8.98 10.50
CA LEU A 47 49.87 -8.22 9.62
C LEU A 47 49.16 -7.85 8.31
N LEU A 48 48.42 -6.73 8.28
CA LEU A 48 48.20 -5.87 7.09
C LEU A 48 47.45 -4.56 7.40
N PHE A 49 46.91 -4.35 8.60
CA PHE A 49 46.17 -3.14 8.93
C PHE A 49 46.75 -2.40 10.14
N ARG A 50 47.46 -1.29 9.88
CA ARG A 50 47.72 -0.27 10.90
C ARG A 50 46.38 0.38 11.28
N PRO A 51 46.00 0.45 12.58
CA PRO A 51 44.68 0.95 13.02
C PRO A 51 44.43 2.42 12.65
N GLY A 52 45.48 3.21 12.42
CA GLY A 52 45.33 4.56 11.85
C GLY A 52 44.78 4.53 10.43
N ASN A 53 45.28 3.66 9.56
CA ASN A 53 44.91 3.68 8.13
C ASN A 53 43.49 3.15 7.87
N THR A 54 43.01 2.15 8.59
CA THR A 54 41.63 1.63 8.42
C THR A 54 40.59 2.69 8.71
N VAL A 55 40.77 3.41 9.82
CA VAL A 55 39.85 4.46 10.25
C VAL A 55 39.84 5.60 9.23
N PHE A 56 41.02 6.04 8.77
CA PHE A 56 41.13 7.03 7.71
C PHE A 56 40.46 6.59 6.40
N ILE A 57 40.60 5.32 6.01
CA ILE A 57 39.96 4.77 4.80
C ILE A 57 38.43 4.76 4.92
N ILE A 58 37.88 4.40 6.09
CA ILE A 58 36.44 4.40 6.33
C ILE A 58 35.87 5.82 6.25
N PHE A 59 36.53 6.79 6.88
CA PHE A 59 36.11 8.20 6.80
C PHE A 59 36.20 8.76 5.39
N ALA A 60 37.28 8.44 4.65
CA ALA A 60 37.42 8.84 3.26
C ALA A 60 36.30 8.23 2.40
N LEU A 61 36.00 6.94 2.56
CA LEU A 61 34.90 6.27 1.85
C LEU A 61 33.54 6.90 2.16
N ALA A 62 33.24 7.17 3.43
CA ALA A 62 31.98 7.80 3.82
C ALA A 62 31.83 9.20 3.22
N PHE A 63 32.91 9.99 3.21
CA PHE A 63 32.95 11.31 2.59
C PHE A 63 32.71 11.23 1.08
N PHE A 64 33.39 10.32 0.38
CA PHE A 64 33.21 10.12 -1.05
C PHE A 64 31.80 9.64 -1.40
N ILE A 65 31.23 8.71 -0.62
CA ILE A 65 29.85 8.25 -0.80
C ILE A 65 28.87 9.41 -0.61
N GLY A 66 29.04 10.23 0.42
CA GLY A 66 28.22 11.41 0.66
C GLY A 66 28.33 12.45 -0.47
N LEU A 67 29.55 12.67 -0.98
CA LEU A 67 29.80 13.56 -2.12
C LEU A 67 29.13 13.04 -3.40
N ILE A 68 29.26 11.73 -3.67
CA ILE A 68 28.65 11.06 -4.82
C ILE A 68 27.12 11.10 -4.72
N LEU A 69 26.56 10.84 -3.54
CA LEU A 69 25.11 10.94 -3.31
C LEU A 69 24.62 12.37 -3.50
N SER A 70 25.30 13.37 -2.96
CA SER A 70 24.95 14.78 -3.09
C SER A 70 25.00 15.25 -4.56
N LEU A 71 26.10 14.95 -5.25
CA LEU A 71 26.31 15.30 -6.66
C LEU A 71 25.45 14.46 -7.61
N GLY A 72 25.01 13.26 -7.22
CA GLY A 72 24.15 12.38 -8.01
C GLY A 72 22.66 12.67 -7.84
N LEU A 73 22.21 13.04 -6.64
CA LEU A 73 20.84 13.47 -6.38
C LEU A 73 20.52 14.80 -7.06
N ALA A 74 21.47 15.74 -7.08
CA ALA A 74 21.27 17.05 -7.71
C ALA A 74 20.78 16.95 -9.18
N PRO A 75 21.45 16.25 -10.11
CA PRO A 75 20.99 16.12 -11.49
C PRO A 75 19.75 15.21 -11.62
N PHE A 76 19.56 14.23 -10.73
CA PHE A 76 18.37 13.36 -10.77
C PHE A 76 17.09 14.13 -10.41
N VAL A 77 17.19 15.12 -9.53
CA VAL A 77 16.08 16.00 -9.16
C VAL A 77 15.96 17.20 -10.12
N LEU A 78 17.07 17.80 -10.57
CA LEU A 78 17.03 18.98 -11.44
C LEU A 78 16.66 18.67 -12.90
N LYS A 79 17.09 17.53 -13.47
CA LYS A 79 16.80 17.19 -14.88
C LYS A 79 15.30 17.02 -15.21
N PRO A 80 14.48 16.30 -14.42
CA PRO A 80 13.05 16.19 -14.72
C PRO A 80 12.34 17.55 -14.62
N VAL A 81 12.78 18.42 -13.71
CA VAL A 81 12.29 19.79 -13.61
C VAL A 81 12.64 20.61 -14.85
N GLN A 82 13.87 20.49 -15.37
CA GLN A 82 14.27 21.17 -16.61
C GLN A 82 13.51 20.65 -17.84
N HIS A 83 13.25 19.34 -17.91
CA HIS A 83 12.44 18.75 -18.98
C HIS A 83 10.98 19.23 -18.94
N LEU A 84 10.41 19.39 -17.75
CA LEU A 84 9.09 20.00 -17.57
C LEU A 84 9.09 21.46 -18.04
N VAL A 85 10.12 22.23 -17.70
CA VAL A 85 10.26 23.64 -18.14
C VAL A 85 10.45 23.76 -19.65
N GLN A 86 11.21 22.87 -20.28
CA GLN A 86 11.39 22.87 -21.74
C GLN A 86 10.15 22.37 -22.49
N SER A 87 9.41 21.42 -21.91
CA SER A 87 8.13 20.98 -22.48
C SER A 87 7.08 22.08 -22.45
N LEU A 88 7.18 23.00 -21.48
CA LEU A 88 6.38 24.23 -21.40
C LEU A 88 6.92 25.36 -22.31
N GLY A 89 8.10 25.20 -22.90
CA GLY A 89 8.87 26.26 -23.57
C GLY A 89 9.03 26.13 -25.08
N THR A 90 8.22 25.33 -25.79
CA THR A 90 8.24 25.32 -27.27
C THR A 90 7.09 26.15 -27.85
N PRO A 91 7.25 27.48 -27.99
CA PRO A 91 6.39 28.25 -28.86
C PRO A 91 6.71 27.82 -30.30
N SER A 92 5.80 27.05 -30.89
CA SER A 92 5.70 27.08 -32.33
C SER A 92 5.36 28.52 -32.72
N THR A 93 6.17 29.08 -33.62
CA THR A 93 5.82 29.96 -34.74
C THR A 93 6.74 31.19 -34.84
N SER A 94 7.30 31.30 -36.03
CA SER A 94 8.22 32.28 -36.62
C SER A 94 8.13 33.76 -36.20
N LEU A 95 9.34 34.35 -36.08
CA LEU A 95 9.73 35.78 -36.12
C LEU A 95 9.08 36.59 -37.28
N PRO A 96 8.89 37.93 -37.15
CA PRO A 96 10.02 38.87 -37.18
C PRO A 96 10.03 40.03 -36.17
N SER A 97 11.24 40.55 -36.03
CA SER A 97 11.81 41.65 -35.24
C SER A 97 10.94 42.87 -34.90
N SER A 98 11.06 43.33 -33.64
CA SER A 98 11.65 44.65 -33.29
C SER A 98 11.62 44.81 -31.77
N GLY A 99 12.75 45.17 -31.16
CA GLY A 99 12.92 45.17 -29.72
C GLY A 99 12.16 46.27 -28.99
N HIS A 100 11.63 45.94 -27.81
CA HIS A 100 11.57 46.76 -26.60
C HIS A 100 11.08 45.86 -25.44
N ASP A 101 11.86 45.85 -24.35
CA ASP A 101 11.50 45.45 -22.98
C ASP A 101 11.03 43.98 -22.75
N ASP A 102 11.98 43.04 -22.61
CA ASP A 102 11.72 41.59 -22.49
C ASP A 102 11.74 41.04 -21.04
N GLY A 103 11.79 41.90 -20.01
CA GLY A 103 11.74 41.48 -18.60
C GLY A 103 10.34 41.13 -18.08
N SER A 104 9.29 41.81 -18.58
CA SER A 104 7.92 41.70 -18.03
C SER A 104 7.11 40.53 -18.58
N LEU A 105 7.36 40.09 -19.82
CA LEU A 105 6.60 38.98 -20.42
C LEU A 105 6.98 37.62 -19.83
N HIS A 106 8.25 37.43 -19.47
CA HIS A 106 8.71 36.15 -18.94
C HIS A 106 8.22 35.91 -17.51
N GLU A 107 8.16 36.96 -16.68
CA GLU A 107 7.68 36.89 -15.29
C GLU A 107 6.16 36.62 -15.23
N LYS A 108 5.36 37.27 -16.10
CA LYS A 108 3.91 36.99 -16.21
C LYS A 108 3.60 35.55 -16.64
N ASN A 109 4.34 35.03 -17.61
CA ASN A 109 4.15 33.65 -18.09
C ASN A 109 4.46 32.61 -17.00
N VAL A 110 5.43 32.88 -16.13
CA VAL A 110 5.78 31.99 -15.00
C VAL A 110 4.70 32.04 -13.92
N GLU A 111 4.16 33.21 -13.59
CA GLU A 111 3.09 33.34 -12.60
C GLU A 111 1.79 32.69 -13.08
N ASP A 112 1.42 32.87 -14.35
CA ASP A 112 0.26 32.20 -14.96
C ASP A 112 0.45 30.66 -14.99
N ALA A 113 1.67 30.19 -15.29
CA ALA A 113 1.99 28.76 -15.22
C ALA A 113 1.88 28.20 -13.81
N LEU A 114 2.32 28.93 -12.77
CA LEU A 114 2.19 28.53 -11.37
C LEU A 114 0.74 28.51 -10.91
N ILE A 115 -0.08 29.49 -11.32
CA ILE A 115 -1.52 29.52 -11.04
C ILE A 115 -2.22 28.32 -11.69
N SER A 116 -1.91 28.02 -12.96
CA SER A 116 -2.47 26.86 -13.66
C SER A 116 -2.06 25.52 -13.03
N LEU A 117 -0.82 25.41 -12.56
CA LEU A 117 -0.34 24.21 -11.87
C LEU A 117 -1.05 24.03 -10.53
N ARG A 118 -1.18 25.10 -9.75
CA ARG A 118 -1.91 25.07 -8.48
C ARG A 118 -3.36 24.64 -8.67
N ALA A 119 -4.04 25.21 -9.66
CA ALA A 119 -5.42 24.83 -9.98
C ALA A 119 -5.56 23.33 -10.30
N ARG A 120 -4.64 22.76 -11.08
CA ARG A 120 -4.62 21.31 -11.37
C ARG A 120 -4.32 20.45 -10.14
N CYS A 121 -3.41 20.89 -9.27
CA CYS A 121 -3.12 20.18 -8.03
C CYS A 121 -4.33 20.18 -7.08
N ASP A 122 -5.03 21.30 -6.99
CA ASP A 122 -6.25 21.43 -6.18
C ASP A 122 -7.37 20.54 -6.75
N GLU A 123 -7.56 20.53 -8.08
CA GLU A 123 -8.51 19.66 -8.78
C GLU A 123 -8.20 18.18 -8.57
N MET A 124 -6.94 17.76 -8.69
CA MET A 124 -6.52 16.38 -8.44
C MET A 124 -6.74 15.98 -6.98
N THR A 125 -6.45 16.88 -6.03
CA THR A 125 -6.67 16.62 -4.60
C THR A 125 -8.16 16.46 -4.29
N GLN A 126 -9.00 17.31 -4.88
CA GLN A 126 -10.44 17.19 -4.75
C GLN A 126 -10.95 15.88 -5.36
N ALA A 127 -10.51 15.54 -6.56
CA ALA A 127 -10.92 14.30 -7.23
C ALA A 127 -10.50 13.04 -6.43
N LEU A 128 -9.30 13.03 -5.85
CA LEU A 128 -8.84 11.94 -4.98
C LEU A 128 -9.72 11.82 -3.73
N HIS A 129 -10.00 12.95 -3.06
CA HIS A 129 -10.86 12.96 -1.88
C HIS A 129 -12.28 12.48 -2.19
N GLU A 130 -12.85 12.92 -3.31
CA GLU A 130 -14.17 12.46 -3.76
C GLU A 130 -14.19 10.94 -4.03
N LYS A 131 -13.14 10.41 -4.65
CA LYS A 131 -13.00 8.96 -4.90
C LYS A 131 -12.88 8.17 -3.61
N GLU A 132 -12.08 8.66 -2.65
CA GLU A 132 -11.93 8.03 -1.34
C GLU A 132 -13.24 8.03 -0.56
N CYS A 133 -13.93 9.18 -0.49
CA CYS A 133 -15.24 9.26 0.17
C CYS A 133 -16.28 8.35 -0.50
N ALA A 134 -16.28 8.26 -1.83
CA ALA A 134 -17.16 7.36 -2.57
C ALA A 134 -16.86 5.89 -2.29
N LEU A 135 -15.57 5.51 -2.21
CA LEU A 135 -15.13 4.16 -1.85
C LEU A 135 -15.63 3.79 -0.45
N LEU A 136 -15.33 4.62 0.55
CA LEU A 136 -15.73 4.40 1.95
C LEU A 136 -17.25 4.32 2.11
N ALA A 137 -18.00 5.18 1.40
CA ALA A 137 -19.46 5.15 1.43
C ALA A 137 -20.04 3.88 0.78
N SER A 138 -19.34 3.33 -0.22
CA SER A 138 -19.68 2.07 -0.87
C SER A 138 -19.43 0.89 0.07
N GLU A 139 -18.23 0.80 0.65
CA GLU A 139 -17.83 -0.24 1.62
C GLU A 139 -18.78 -0.27 2.83
N ALA A 140 -19.03 0.89 3.46
CA ALA A 140 -19.94 0.98 4.60
C ALA A 140 -21.40 0.63 4.27
N ARG A 141 -21.80 0.72 3.00
CA ARG A 141 -23.12 0.26 2.54
C ARG A 141 -23.13 -1.25 2.39
N TYR A 142 -22.10 -1.82 1.76
CA TYR A 142 -21.97 -3.27 1.60
C TYR A 142 -21.90 -3.98 2.94
N GLU A 143 -21.11 -3.48 3.89
CA GLU A 143 -21.02 -4.04 5.23
C GLU A 143 -22.38 -4.04 5.95
N ARG A 144 -23.14 -2.94 5.88
CA ARG A 144 -24.49 -2.89 6.48
C ARG A 144 -25.47 -3.86 5.83
N ILE A 145 -25.42 -4.02 4.50
CA ILE A 145 -26.27 -4.99 3.80
C ILE A 145 -25.91 -6.42 4.23
N ALA A 146 -24.62 -6.75 4.27
CA ALA A 146 -24.15 -8.05 4.72
C ALA A 146 -24.52 -8.34 6.19
N GLN A 147 -24.37 -7.34 7.07
CA GLN A 147 -24.79 -7.43 8.47
C GLN A 147 -26.31 -7.62 8.60
N GLY A 148 -27.11 -6.90 7.81
CA GLY A 148 -28.57 -7.03 7.79
C GLY A 148 -29.06 -8.39 7.29
N ALA A 149 -28.35 -8.99 6.33
CA ALA A 149 -28.59 -10.37 5.86
C ALA A 149 -28.13 -11.43 6.88
N ASN A 150 -27.38 -11.02 7.90
CA ASN A 150 -26.76 -11.88 8.90
C ASN A 150 -25.73 -12.88 8.30
N ASP A 151 -25.14 -12.51 7.17
CA ASP A 151 -24.21 -13.31 6.40
C ASP A 151 -22.75 -13.02 6.79
N GLY A 152 -21.92 -14.06 6.83
CA GLY A 152 -20.46 -13.94 6.84
C GLY A 152 -19.94 -13.74 5.43
N LEU A 153 -18.90 -12.92 5.24
CA LEU A 153 -18.27 -12.73 3.93
C LEU A 153 -16.95 -13.50 3.90
N TRP A 154 -16.63 -14.04 2.73
CA TRP A 154 -15.36 -14.68 2.47
C TRP A 154 -14.89 -14.29 1.06
N ASP A 155 -13.58 -14.21 0.89
CA ASP A 155 -12.96 -13.73 -0.33
C ASP A 155 -11.61 -14.45 -0.51
N TRP A 156 -11.50 -15.27 -1.56
CA TRP A 156 -10.41 -16.21 -1.80
C TRP A 156 -9.59 -15.80 -3.03
N ASP A 157 -8.35 -15.40 -2.78
CA ASP A 157 -7.30 -15.30 -3.79
C ASP A 157 -6.78 -16.71 -4.11
N LEU A 158 -7.12 -17.19 -5.31
CA LEU A 158 -6.77 -18.52 -5.79
C LEU A 158 -5.30 -18.65 -6.18
N LYS A 159 -4.61 -17.52 -6.42
CA LYS A 159 -3.19 -17.50 -6.82
C LYS A 159 -2.30 -17.64 -5.59
N THR A 160 -2.67 -16.99 -4.48
CA THR A 160 -1.87 -17.01 -3.24
C THR A 160 -2.39 -17.98 -2.18
N ASP A 161 -3.54 -18.61 -2.45
CA ASP A 161 -4.28 -19.46 -1.52
C ASP A 161 -4.56 -18.73 -0.19
N GLN A 162 -4.97 -17.46 -0.30
CA GLN A 162 -5.32 -16.63 0.84
C GLN A 162 -6.82 -16.35 0.83
N ILE A 163 -7.48 -16.56 1.95
CA ILE A 163 -8.89 -16.26 2.18
C ILE A 163 -9.02 -15.20 3.26
N TYR A 164 -9.65 -14.09 2.90
CA TYR A 164 -10.19 -13.15 3.86
C TYR A 164 -11.51 -13.70 4.40
N PHE A 165 -11.60 -13.83 5.73
CA PHE A 165 -12.84 -14.14 6.44
C PHE A 165 -13.31 -12.93 7.23
N SER A 166 -14.52 -12.44 6.96
CA SER A 166 -15.05 -11.30 7.71
C SER A 166 -15.24 -11.62 9.19
N PRO A 167 -15.23 -10.62 10.09
CA PRO A 167 -15.49 -10.86 11.52
C PRO A 167 -16.80 -11.59 11.77
N ARG A 168 -17.83 -11.31 10.95
CA ARG A 168 -19.12 -11.99 11.04
C ARG A 168 -19.03 -13.47 10.67
N TRP A 169 -18.24 -13.82 9.65
CA TRP A 169 -18.00 -15.21 9.25
C TRP A 169 -17.39 -16.02 10.40
N GLN A 170 -16.36 -15.47 11.05
CA GLN A 170 -15.72 -16.09 12.22
C GLN A 170 -16.74 -16.24 13.37
N ALA A 171 -17.54 -15.21 13.62
CA ALA A 171 -18.59 -15.23 14.64
C ALA A 171 -19.72 -16.25 14.36
N LEU A 172 -20.04 -16.57 13.09
CA LEU A 172 -21.02 -17.63 12.76
C LEU A 172 -20.56 -19.00 13.27
N LEU A 173 -19.25 -19.24 13.26
CA LEU A 173 -18.63 -20.48 13.74
C LEU A 173 -18.20 -20.40 15.21
N GLY A 174 -18.45 -19.27 15.87
CA GLY A 174 -18.15 -19.03 17.28
C GLY A 174 -16.69 -18.67 17.58
N TYR A 175 -15.96 -18.18 16.58
CA TYR A 175 -14.58 -17.72 16.72
C TYR A 175 -14.51 -16.19 16.86
N GLU A 176 -13.50 -15.74 17.60
CA GLU A 176 -13.14 -14.33 17.75
C GLU A 176 -12.19 -13.89 16.61
N PRO A 177 -12.14 -12.58 16.29
CA PRO A 177 -11.25 -12.05 15.27
C PRO A 177 -9.79 -12.46 15.49
N GLY A 178 -9.19 -13.10 14.48
CA GLY A 178 -7.78 -13.49 14.49
C GLY A 178 -7.51 -14.89 15.03
N GLU A 179 -8.54 -15.65 15.42
CA GLU A 179 -8.38 -17.07 15.80
C GLU A 179 -8.32 -18.02 14.59
N ILE A 180 -8.75 -17.55 13.42
CA ILE A 180 -8.75 -18.31 12.17
C ILE A 180 -7.69 -17.68 11.26
N GLY A 181 -6.83 -18.53 10.69
CA GLY A 181 -5.85 -18.13 9.71
C GLY A 181 -6.47 -17.67 8.39
N ASP A 182 -5.61 -17.33 7.44
CA ASP A 182 -6.00 -16.81 6.14
C ASP A 182 -5.82 -17.85 5.02
N LYS A 183 -5.69 -19.15 5.32
CA LYS A 183 -5.53 -20.19 4.31
C LYS A 183 -6.84 -20.86 3.96
N SER A 184 -6.97 -21.36 2.73
CA SER A 184 -8.18 -22.11 2.34
C SER A 184 -8.36 -23.38 3.16
N SER A 185 -7.28 -23.98 3.66
CA SER A 185 -7.31 -25.10 4.60
C SER A 185 -8.13 -24.78 5.85
N GLU A 186 -8.12 -23.53 6.34
CA GLU A 186 -8.93 -23.12 7.49
C GLU A 186 -10.43 -23.26 7.21
N TRP A 187 -10.86 -23.00 5.97
CA TRP A 187 -12.24 -23.26 5.59
C TRP A 187 -12.51 -24.76 5.52
N PHE A 188 -11.67 -25.50 4.78
CA PHE A 188 -11.86 -26.91 4.47
C PHE A 188 -11.80 -27.82 5.70
N GLU A 189 -10.89 -27.59 6.64
CA GLU A 189 -10.72 -28.38 7.87
C GLU A 189 -11.93 -28.30 8.81
N ARG A 190 -12.72 -27.21 8.70
CA ARG A 190 -13.93 -27.00 9.49
C ARG A 190 -15.15 -27.64 8.86
N ILE A 191 -15.08 -28.09 7.61
CA ILE A 191 -16.17 -28.84 6.97
C ILE A 191 -16.25 -30.23 7.61
N TYR A 192 -17.47 -30.73 7.80
CA TYR A 192 -17.66 -32.10 8.26
C TYR A 192 -17.07 -33.09 7.25
N PRO A 193 -16.37 -34.16 7.69
CA PRO A 193 -15.68 -35.09 6.78
C PRO A 193 -16.57 -35.68 5.67
N ASP A 194 -17.82 -36.00 5.99
CA ASP A 194 -18.79 -36.55 5.03
C ASP A 194 -19.13 -35.57 3.89
N ASP A 195 -19.09 -34.26 4.16
CA ASP A 195 -19.51 -33.22 3.23
C ASP A 195 -18.31 -32.66 2.42
N PHE A 196 -17.08 -32.95 2.86
CA PHE A 196 -15.85 -32.40 2.27
C PHE A 196 -15.71 -32.69 0.77
N LEU A 197 -15.93 -33.95 0.36
CA LEU A 197 -15.82 -34.34 -1.06
C LEU A 197 -16.88 -33.64 -1.92
N ALA A 198 -18.12 -33.55 -1.43
CA ALA A 198 -19.20 -32.90 -2.16
C ALA A 198 -18.94 -31.39 -2.37
N VAL A 199 -18.40 -30.72 -1.36
CA VAL A 199 -18.01 -29.30 -1.46
C VAL A 199 -16.89 -29.12 -2.48
N LYS A 200 -15.84 -29.96 -2.41
CA LYS A 200 -14.70 -29.88 -3.33
C LYS A 200 -15.12 -30.10 -4.78
N ASP A 201 -16.00 -31.07 -5.03
CA ASP A 201 -16.54 -31.35 -6.36
C ASP A 201 -17.40 -30.19 -6.86
N ALA A 202 -18.24 -29.60 -6.01
CA ALA A 202 -19.04 -28.42 -6.37
C ALA A 202 -18.17 -27.22 -6.76
N ILE A 203 -17.10 -26.95 -6.02
CA ILE A 203 -16.12 -25.91 -6.36
C ILE A 203 -15.44 -26.23 -7.70
N SER A 204 -15.01 -27.47 -7.90
CA SER A 204 -14.34 -27.89 -9.14
C SER A 204 -15.23 -27.72 -10.37
N ARG A 205 -16.49 -28.16 -10.29
CA ARG A 205 -17.48 -27.99 -11.37
C ARG A 205 -17.73 -26.52 -11.69
N TYR A 206 -17.78 -25.67 -10.66
CA TYR A 206 -17.92 -24.23 -10.86
C TYR A 206 -16.69 -23.63 -11.55
N PHE A 207 -15.47 -24.04 -11.16
CA PHE A 207 -14.24 -23.57 -11.79
C PHE A 207 -14.12 -24.02 -13.25
N GLN A 208 -14.69 -25.17 -13.60
CA GLN A 208 -14.79 -25.66 -14.97
C GLN A 208 -15.91 -24.97 -15.79
N GLY A 209 -16.73 -24.13 -15.15
CA GLY A 209 -17.83 -23.42 -15.82
C GLY A 209 -19.07 -24.28 -16.07
N GLU A 210 -19.18 -25.44 -15.42
CA GLU A 210 -20.36 -26.30 -15.54
C GLU A 210 -21.59 -25.73 -14.84
N THR A 211 -21.38 -24.82 -13.88
CA THR A 211 -22.44 -24.11 -13.18
C THR A 211 -22.25 -22.59 -13.30
N PRO A 212 -23.33 -21.80 -13.33
CA PRO A 212 -23.24 -20.34 -13.48
C PRO A 212 -22.78 -19.61 -12.22
N TYR A 213 -22.99 -20.21 -11.04
CA TYR A 213 -22.56 -19.70 -9.74
C TYR A 213 -22.20 -20.86 -8.81
N PHE A 214 -21.44 -20.57 -7.75
CA PHE A 214 -21.24 -21.51 -6.66
C PHE A 214 -22.34 -21.33 -5.63
N GLU A 215 -23.03 -22.42 -5.31
CA GLU A 215 -23.96 -22.51 -4.19
C GLU A 215 -23.89 -23.93 -3.63
N HIS A 216 -23.63 -24.04 -2.33
CA HIS A 216 -23.59 -25.34 -1.66
C HIS A 216 -24.00 -25.25 -0.20
N VAL A 217 -24.74 -26.26 0.26
CA VAL A 217 -25.15 -26.43 1.65
C VAL A 217 -24.35 -27.58 2.25
N PHE A 218 -23.65 -27.31 3.36
CA PHE A 218 -22.80 -28.28 4.02
C PHE A 218 -22.71 -28.00 5.51
N ARG A 219 -22.26 -28.98 6.27
CA ARG A 219 -22.08 -28.89 7.71
C ARG A 219 -20.68 -28.38 8.03
N MET A 220 -20.59 -27.43 8.94
CA MET A 220 -19.34 -26.95 9.52
C MET A 220 -19.30 -27.19 11.03
N GLN A 221 -18.09 -27.41 11.54
CA GLN A 221 -17.77 -27.57 12.94
C GLN A 221 -17.73 -26.21 13.63
N HIS A 222 -18.51 -26.08 14.70
CA HIS A 222 -18.51 -24.88 15.54
C HIS A 222 -17.43 -24.98 16.63
N LYS A 223 -16.81 -23.85 17.03
CA LYS A 223 -15.71 -23.81 18.01
C LYS A 223 -16.02 -24.53 19.32
N LYS A 224 -17.23 -24.33 19.85
CA LYS A 224 -17.71 -24.96 21.10
C LYS A 224 -18.16 -26.41 20.94
N GLY A 225 -17.85 -27.04 19.80
CA GLY A 225 -18.44 -28.29 19.36
C GLY A 225 -19.83 -28.09 18.77
N GLY A 226 -20.29 -29.12 18.06
CA GLY A 226 -21.58 -29.14 17.39
C GLY A 226 -21.51 -28.82 15.90
N CYS A 227 -22.63 -29.07 15.24
CA CYS A 227 -22.82 -28.94 13.81
C CYS A 227 -23.61 -27.66 13.49
N ARG A 228 -23.16 -26.91 12.49
CA ARG A 228 -23.91 -25.82 11.87
C ARG A 228 -24.14 -26.12 10.40
N TRP A 229 -25.38 -26.00 9.95
CA TRP A 229 -25.69 -26.05 8.54
C TRP A 229 -25.42 -24.69 7.93
N MET A 230 -24.49 -24.64 7.00
CA MET A 230 -24.06 -23.43 6.36
C MET A 230 -24.40 -23.49 4.88
N MET A 231 -24.91 -22.40 4.33
CA MET A 231 -25.07 -22.21 2.90
C MET A 231 -24.02 -21.22 2.44
N SER A 232 -23.09 -21.66 1.58
CA SER A 232 -22.12 -20.77 0.96
C SER A 232 -22.52 -20.48 -0.48
N ARG A 233 -22.43 -19.21 -0.88
CA ARG A 233 -22.68 -18.73 -2.24
C ARG A 233 -21.54 -17.84 -2.67
N GLY A 234 -21.06 -17.99 -3.90
CA GLY A 234 -19.92 -17.22 -4.38
C GLY A 234 -19.88 -17.06 -5.89
N LEU A 235 -19.13 -16.03 -6.30
CA LEU A 235 -18.84 -15.70 -7.68
C LEU A 235 -17.34 -15.78 -7.93
N LEU A 236 -16.98 -16.36 -9.07
CA LEU A 236 -15.62 -16.47 -9.55
C LEU A 236 -15.32 -15.34 -10.53
N VAL A 237 -14.20 -14.65 -10.29
CA VAL A 237 -13.56 -13.72 -11.21
C VAL A 237 -12.40 -14.46 -11.88
N ARG A 238 -12.36 -14.36 -13.22
CA ARG A 238 -11.30 -14.92 -14.05
C ARG A 238 -10.37 -13.81 -14.53
N ASP A 239 -9.10 -14.14 -14.77
CA ASP A 239 -8.19 -13.23 -15.44
C ASP A 239 -8.42 -13.18 -16.95
N GLU A 240 -7.63 -12.36 -17.65
CA GLU A 240 -7.71 -12.16 -19.11
C GLU A 240 -7.51 -13.47 -19.89
N ASP A 241 -6.76 -14.43 -19.33
CA ASP A 241 -6.50 -15.75 -19.92
C ASP A 241 -7.62 -16.77 -19.62
N GLY A 242 -8.67 -16.36 -18.90
CA GLY A 242 -9.80 -17.20 -18.50
C GLY A 242 -9.53 -18.08 -17.27
N THR A 243 -8.38 -17.92 -16.63
CA THR A 243 -7.99 -18.70 -15.45
C THR A 243 -8.73 -18.19 -14.21
N PRO A 244 -9.27 -19.08 -13.36
CA PRO A 244 -9.80 -18.70 -12.05
C PRO A 244 -8.77 -17.89 -11.24
N ALA A 245 -9.07 -16.62 -10.94
CA ALA A 245 -8.15 -15.74 -10.23
C ALA A 245 -8.60 -15.48 -8.80
N HIS A 246 -9.89 -15.24 -8.62
CA HIS A 246 -10.44 -14.76 -7.36
C HIS A 246 -11.87 -15.26 -7.16
N MET A 247 -12.24 -15.67 -5.96
CA MET A 247 -13.60 -16.13 -5.66
C MET A 247 -14.11 -15.48 -4.38
N GLY A 248 -15.19 -14.71 -4.46
CA GLY A 248 -15.77 -14.02 -3.33
C GLY A 248 -17.23 -14.40 -3.11
N GLY A 249 -17.69 -14.33 -1.87
CA GLY A 249 -19.04 -14.80 -1.54
C GLY A 249 -19.52 -14.48 -0.14
N SER A 250 -20.70 -15.02 0.15
CA SER A 250 -21.33 -14.97 1.46
C SER A 250 -21.59 -16.37 2.00
N GLN A 251 -21.71 -16.47 3.32
CA GLN A 251 -22.07 -17.68 4.02
C GLN A 251 -23.14 -17.40 5.07
N SER A 252 -24.25 -18.11 4.97
CA SER A 252 -25.42 -17.97 5.85
C SER A 252 -25.55 -19.20 6.75
N ASP A 253 -25.90 -18.99 8.02
CA ASP A 253 -26.30 -20.09 8.90
C ASP A 253 -27.78 -20.42 8.67
N ILE A 254 -28.03 -21.63 8.17
CA ILE A 254 -29.36 -22.17 7.87
C ILE A 254 -29.72 -23.33 8.82
N THR A 255 -29.05 -23.44 9.96
CA THR A 255 -29.28 -24.50 10.94
C THR A 255 -30.72 -24.51 11.44
N SER A 256 -31.29 -23.35 11.75
CA SER A 256 -32.70 -23.23 12.19
C SER A 256 -33.67 -23.74 11.12
N LEU A 257 -33.41 -23.39 9.86
CA LEU A 257 -34.20 -23.84 8.71
C LEU A 257 -34.13 -25.36 8.56
N LYS A 258 -32.93 -25.94 8.58
CA LYS A 258 -32.76 -27.40 8.49
C LYS A 258 -33.38 -28.17 9.64
N ILE A 259 -33.32 -27.65 10.86
CA ILE A 259 -34.01 -28.24 12.00
C ILE A 259 -35.52 -28.21 11.75
N SER A 260 -36.08 -27.09 11.31
CA SER A 260 -37.51 -26.97 11.04
C SER A 260 -38.01 -27.91 9.92
N GLU A 261 -37.24 -28.09 8.85
CA GLU A 261 -37.54 -29.03 7.76
C GLU A 261 -37.57 -30.49 8.25
N SER A 262 -36.59 -30.86 9.09
CA SER A 262 -36.50 -32.23 9.64
C SER A 262 -37.67 -32.57 10.56
N VAL A 263 -38.13 -31.60 11.35
CA VAL A 263 -39.27 -31.76 12.25
C VAL A 263 -40.59 -31.83 11.46
N ALA A 264 -40.75 -31.02 10.41
CA ALA A 264 -41.94 -31.04 9.56
C ALA A 264 -42.11 -32.37 8.80
N THR A 265 -41.00 -33.02 8.43
CA THR A 265 -41.03 -34.30 7.71
C THR A 265 -41.46 -35.47 8.60
N CYS A 266 -41.23 -35.40 9.91
CA CYS A 266 -41.69 -36.43 10.87
C CYS A 266 -43.18 -36.32 11.27
N GLY A 267 -43.87 -35.22 10.94
CA GLY A 267 -45.28 -35.03 11.28
C GLY A 267 -46.27 -35.52 10.22
N ASN A 268 -45.79 -36.05 9.08
CA ASN A 268 -46.59 -36.33 7.90
C ASN A 268 -46.59 -37.82 7.47
N ASN A 269 -46.15 -38.73 8.34
CA ASN A 269 -46.18 -40.19 8.11
C ASN A 269 -47.08 -40.90 9.13
#